data_AF-A0A317XIB6-F1
#
_entry.id   AF-A0A317XIB6-F1
#
_cell.length_a   1.000
_cell.length_b   1.000
_cell.length_c   1.000
_cell.angle_alpha   90.00
_cell.angle_beta   90.00
_cell.angle_gamma   90.00
#
_symmetry.space_group_name_H-M   'P 1'
#
loop_
_entity.id
_entity.type
_entity.pdbx_description
1 polymer ?
#
loop_
_entity_poly.entity_id
_entity_poly.type
_entity_poly.pdbx_seq_one_letter_code
_entity_poly.pdbx_strand_id
1 'polypeptide(L)'
;MRRHGPGIAALDRSLHSSSAYDTLGQDLSTSQITELRNQLELFSTALRQFAARHRQDIRKNPEFRHAFQKMCYSIGVDPLASAGPPGSGSAASSFAGSMMGGLWNDLLGLGDWQYELGVQIIDVCVSTRSSNGGIIAMDDLIRRLTKLRTGVDRIPSAAVSSSTNRQQTKRSGGGGGGQVADITEEDVARAIKSLAPLGCGYEVISMAAGGPKLVRSVPRELDTDTMTVLSLLLAAQTASPTTTTMDPRVQRDGGGLAYVTRDSLSSWNQGQSKGSSWSADRARSVLDNMCLREGMLWIDEAASPPRYFSLATLET
;
A
#
# COMPACT_ATOMS: atom_id res chain seq x y z
N MET A 1 3.17 78.54 9.05
CA MET A 1 2.26 77.58 9.73
C MET A 1 3.09 76.42 10.27
N ARG A 2 3.38 76.43 11.57
CA ARG A 2 4.20 75.39 12.23
C ARG A 2 3.32 74.17 12.49
N ARG A 3 3.66 73.04 11.87
CA ARG A 3 3.00 71.74 12.10
C ARG A 3 3.29 71.32 13.54
N HIS A 4 2.29 71.37 14.42
CA HIS A 4 2.38 70.72 15.72
C HIS A 4 2.53 69.21 15.48
N GLY A 5 3.70 68.68 15.83
CA GLY A 5 3.97 67.24 15.73
C GLY A 5 3.02 66.45 16.65
N PRO A 6 2.69 65.20 16.30
CA PRO A 6 1.83 64.36 17.10
C PRO A 6 2.38 64.24 18.53
N GLY A 7 1.58 64.68 19.50
CA GLY A 7 1.95 64.72 20.92
C GLY A 7 1.86 63.35 21.61
N ILE A 8 2.53 63.24 22.76
CA ILE A 8 2.67 62.05 23.62
C ILE A 8 1.32 61.33 23.90
N ALA A 9 0.20 62.06 23.93
CA ALA A 9 -1.15 61.49 24.09
C ALA A 9 -1.60 60.59 22.91
N ALA A 10 -1.10 60.82 21.69
CA ALA A 10 -1.36 59.94 20.55
C ALA A 10 -0.61 58.61 20.66
N LEU A 11 0.58 58.63 21.27
CA LEU A 11 1.42 57.46 21.53
C LEU A 11 0.77 56.58 22.61
N ASP A 12 0.27 57.18 23.68
CA ASP A 12 -0.41 56.48 24.76
C ASP A 12 -1.72 55.81 24.28
N ARG A 13 -2.50 56.51 23.46
CA ARG A 13 -3.69 55.94 22.80
C ARG A 13 -3.33 54.78 21.85
N SER A 14 -2.21 54.87 21.15
CA SER A 14 -1.75 53.79 20.28
C SER A 14 -1.35 52.53 21.07
N LEU A 15 -0.65 52.69 22.20
CA LEU A 15 -0.28 51.59 23.10
C LEU A 15 -1.51 50.94 23.75
N HIS A 16 -2.46 51.74 24.23
CA HIS A 16 -3.73 51.25 24.76
C HIS A 16 -4.56 50.54 23.68
N SER A 17 -4.58 51.03 22.44
CA SER A 17 -5.27 50.35 21.35
C SER A 17 -4.59 49.03 20.96
N SER A 18 -3.25 48.98 20.92
CA SER A 18 -2.50 47.76 20.60
C SER A 18 -2.76 46.66 21.62
N SER A 19 -2.67 46.96 22.91
CA SER A 19 -2.95 46.00 23.97
C SER A 19 -4.41 45.52 23.97
N ALA A 20 -5.37 46.39 23.64
CA ALA A 20 -6.77 46.01 23.48
C ALA A 20 -6.99 45.10 22.26
N TYR A 21 -6.33 45.36 21.12
CA TYR A 21 -6.39 44.48 19.95
C TYR A 21 -5.72 43.14 20.20
N ASP A 22 -4.61 43.10 20.94
CA ASP A 22 -3.93 41.85 21.31
C ASP A 22 -4.82 40.98 22.20
N THR A 23 -5.48 41.60 23.20
CA THR A 23 -6.41 40.89 24.09
C THR A 23 -7.61 40.35 23.32
N LEU A 24 -8.22 41.18 22.45
CA LEU A 24 -9.35 40.76 21.63
C LEU A 24 -8.96 39.67 20.62
N GLY A 25 -7.75 39.71 20.08
CA GLY A 25 -7.19 38.66 19.23
C GLY A 25 -7.01 37.35 19.99
N GLN A 26 -6.51 37.41 21.24
CA GLN A 26 -6.39 36.24 22.10
C GLN A 26 -7.77 35.66 22.46
N ASP A 27 -8.74 36.48 22.85
CA ASP A 27 -10.11 36.04 23.18
C ASP A 27 -10.84 35.41 21.97
N LEU A 28 -10.68 35.99 20.78
CA LEU A 28 -11.24 35.43 19.57
C LEU A 28 -10.58 34.09 19.22
N SER A 29 -9.25 33.99 19.36
CA SER A 29 -8.52 32.75 19.09
C SER A 29 -8.89 31.63 20.07
N THR A 30 -9.01 31.95 21.36
CA THR A 30 -9.39 30.98 22.40
C THR A 30 -10.83 30.52 22.23
N SER A 31 -11.74 31.42 21.85
CA SER A 31 -13.13 31.08 21.51
C SER A 31 -13.19 30.15 20.31
N GLN A 32 -12.45 30.45 19.23
CA GLN A 32 -12.39 29.58 18.05
C GLN A 32 -11.79 28.20 18.35
N ILE A 33 -10.72 28.12 19.16
CA ILE A 33 -10.13 26.85 19.58
C ILE A 33 -11.11 26.04 20.43
N THR A 34 -11.86 26.70 21.33
CA THR A 34 -12.84 26.03 22.19
C THR A 34 -14.00 25.48 21.37
N GLU A 35 -14.51 26.25 20.42
CA GLU A 35 -15.54 25.80 19.49
C GLU A 35 -15.06 24.62 18.64
N LEU A 36 -13.83 24.69 18.08
CA LEU A 36 -13.23 23.58 17.34
C LEU A 36 -13.08 22.32 18.20
N ARG A 37 -12.71 22.47 19.48
CA ARG A 37 -12.62 21.33 20.40
C ARG A 37 -13.97 20.67 20.61
N ASN A 38 -15.03 21.44 20.84
CA ASN A 38 -16.39 20.93 20.99
C ASN A 38 -16.87 20.21 19.72
N GLN A 39 -16.59 20.78 18.55
CA GLN A 39 -16.94 20.18 17.26
C GLN A 39 -16.17 18.86 17.02
N LEU A 40 -14.88 18.81 17.36
CA LEU A 40 -14.08 17.58 17.27
C LEU A 40 -14.56 16.51 18.26
N GLU A 41 -14.98 16.90 19.48
CA GLU A 41 -15.53 15.95 20.45
C GLU A 41 -16.85 15.36 19.97
N LEU A 42 -17.80 16.20 19.54
CA LEU A 42 -19.08 15.78 18.98
C LEU A 42 -18.89 14.89 17.75
N PHE A 43 -17.98 15.27 16.86
CA PHE A 43 -17.66 14.46 15.70
C PHE A 43 -17.05 13.11 16.11
N SER A 44 -16.11 13.11 17.07
CA SER A 44 -15.46 11.87 17.53
C SER A 44 -16.46 10.90 18.16
N THR A 45 -17.42 11.40 18.94
CA THR A 45 -18.47 10.57 19.57
C THR A 45 -19.44 10.03 18.52
N ALA A 46 -19.85 10.85 17.56
CA ALA A 46 -20.66 10.41 16.43
C ALA A 46 -19.96 9.33 15.58
N LEU A 47 -18.66 9.51 15.29
CA LEU A 47 -17.87 8.54 14.53
C LEU A 47 -17.72 7.22 15.32
N ARG A 48 -17.58 7.26 16.65
CA ARG A 48 -17.56 6.07 17.52
C ARG A 48 -18.88 5.31 17.46
N GLN A 49 -19.99 6.03 17.59
CA GLN A 49 -21.32 5.43 17.54
C GLN A 49 -21.61 4.82 16.16
N PHE A 50 -21.23 5.53 15.09
CA PHE A 50 -21.35 5.05 13.71
C PHE A 50 -20.57 3.74 13.51
N ALA A 51 -19.31 3.74 13.93
CA ALA A 51 -18.43 2.60 13.72
C ALA A 51 -18.79 1.39 14.59
N ALA A 52 -19.31 1.60 15.81
CA ALA A 52 -19.88 0.53 16.63
C ALA A 52 -21.11 -0.11 15.97
N ARG A 53 -22.01 0.71 15.39
CA ARG A 53 -23.22 0.23 14.72
C ARG A 53 -22.94 -0.52 13.42
N HIS A 54 -21.95 -0.08 12.66
CA HIS A 54 -21.61 -0.62 11.34
C HIS A 54 -20.35 -1.49 11.33
N ARG A 55 -19.88 -1.97 12.49
CA ARG A 55 -18.64 -2.75 12.61
C ARG A 55 -18.58 -3.95 11.67
N GLN A 56 -19.67 -4.71 11.56
CA GLN A 56 -19.72 -5.89 10.69
C GLN A 56 -19.69 -5.50 9.21
N ASP A 57 -20.32 -4.37 8.87
CA ASP A 57 -20.35 -3.86 7.50
C ASP A 57 -18.96 -3.36 7.08
N ILE A 58 -18.25 -2.66 7.98
CA ILE A 58 -16.84 -2.23 7.78
C ILE A 58 -15.92 -3.45 7.59
N ARG A 59 -16.20 -4.55 8.30
CA ARG A 59 -15.44 -5.79 8.14
C ARG A 59 -15.77 -6.49 6.83
N LYS A 60 -17.02 -6.52 6.39
CA LYS A 60 -17.41 -7.29 5.19
C LYS A 60 -17.14 -6.55 3.88
N ASN A 61 -17.44 -5.26 3.82
CA ASN A 61 -17.39 -4.49 2.59
C ASN A 61 -16.08 -3.70 2.48
N PRO A 62 -15.20 -4.01 1.51
CA PRO A 62 -13.92 -3.33 1.33
C PRO A 62 -14.08 -1.85 0.95
N GLU A 63 -15.04 -1.51 0.08
CA GLU A 63 -15.27 -0.11 -0.32
C GLU A 63 -15.71 0.75 0.87
N PHE A 64 -16.59 0.20 1.69
CA PHE A 64 -17.07 0.88 2.89
C PHE A 64 -15.97 1.03 3.94
N ARG A 65 -15.13 0.00 4.10
CA ARG A 65 -13.92 0.06 4.95
C ARG A 65 -13.00 1.20 4.52
N HIS A 66 -12.72 1.30 3.22
CA HIS A 66 -11.86 2.35 2.67
C HIS A 66 -12.47 3.74 2.86
N ALA A 67 -13.77 3.92 2.59
CA ALA A 67 -14.47 5.19 2.78
C ALA A 67 -14.42 5.65 4.25
N PHE A 68 -14.66 4.73 5.19
CA PHE A 68 -14.56 4.99 6.62
C PHE A 68 -13.14 5.41 7.02
N GLN A 69 -12.13 4.69 6.56
CA GLN A 69 -10.73 5.00 6.86
C GLN A 69 -10.30 6.36 6.27
N LYS A 70 -10.74 6.69 5.05
CA LYS A 70 -10.48 7.99 4.42
C LYS A 70 -11.07 9.14 5.24
N MET A 71 -12.26 8.94 5.82
CA MET A 71 -12.87 9.90 6.75
C MET A 71 -11.99 10.08 7.99
N CYS A 72 -11.53 9.00 8.63
CA CYS A 72 -10.63 9.10 9.80
C CYS A 72 -9.34 9.86 9.46
N TYR A 73 -8.70 9.56 8.32
CA TYR A 73 -7.48 10.25 7.90
C TYR A 73 -7.67 11.74 7.63
N SER A 74 -8.82 12.16 7.08
CA SER A 74 -9.10 13.58 6.80
C SER A 74 -9.04 14.47 8.06
N ILE A 75 -9.22 13.88 9.23
CA ILE A 75 -9.24 14.56 10.53
C ILE A 75 -7.92 14.34 11.29
N GLY A 76 -6.99 13.56 10.72
CA GLY A 76 -5.74 13.19 11.35
C GLY A 76 -5.89 12.13 12.44
N VAL A 77 -6.98 11.35 12.38
CA VAL A 77 -7.19 10.19 13.25
C VAL A 77 -6.80 8.94 12.47
N ASP A 78 -5.81 8.20 12.98
CA ASP A 78 -5.49 6.88 12.44
C ASP A 78 -6.32 5.82 13.19
N PRO A 79 -7.30 5.14 12.55
CA PRO A 79 -8.15 4.15 13.21
C PRO A 79 -7.39 2.89 13.67
N LEU A 80 -6.08 2.81 13.35
CA LEU A 80 -5.23 1.63 13.52
C LEU A 80 -3.93 1.93 14.26
N ALA A 81 -3.68 3.19 14.57
CA ALA A 81 -2.66 3.53 15.54
C ALA A 81 -3.16 3.03 16.89
N SER A 82 -2.76 1.82 17.29
CA SER A 82 -2.80 1.38 18.68
C SER A 82 -2.31 2.53 19.57
N ALA A 83 -2.85 2.66 20.79
CA ALA A 83 -2.21 3.43 21.84
C ALA A 83 -0.81 2.83 22.01
N GLY A 84 0.17 3.40 21.31
CA GLY A 84 1.56 3.05 21.52
C GLY A 84 1.89 3.27 23.00
N PRO A 85 2.86 2.54 23.56
CA PRO A 85 3.33 2.80 24.91
C PRO A 85 3.65 4.29 25.04
N PRO A 86 3.35 4.92 26.20
CA PRO A 86 3.57 6.34 26.39
C PRO A 86 5.06 6.63 26.26
N GLY A 87 5.50 7.11 25.08
CA GLY A 87 6.91 7.46 24.85
C GLY A 87 7.50 7.20 23.46
N SER A 88 6.89 6.38 22.57
CA SER A 88 7.46 6.16 21.22
C SER A 88 6.86 7.13 20.20
N GLY A 89 7.33 8.38 20.21
CA GLY A 89 6.82 9.44 19.35
C GLY A 89 7.23 9.27 17.88
N SER A 90 6.25 9.22 16.98
CA SER A 90 6.40 9.85 15.67
C SER A 90 5.84 11.27 15.78
N ALA A 91 6.70 12.26 15.59
CA ALA A 91 6.46 13.68 15.88
C ALA A 91 5.46 14.38 14.92
N ALA A 92 4.66 13.61 14.17
CA ALA A 92 3.77 14.12 13.13
C ALA A 92 2.27 13.94 13.42
N SER A 93 1.88 13.26 14.51
CA SER A 93 0.46 13.14 14.86
C SER A 93 0.05 14.29 15.78
N SER A 94 -0.87 15.13 15.31
CA SER A 94 -1.56 16.14 16.12
C SER A 94 -1.95 15.57 17.49
N PHE A 95 -1.88 16.40 18.53
CA PHE A 95 -2.28 16.06 19.90
C PHE A 95 -3.64 15.31 20.00
N ALA A 96 -4.59 15.61 19.11
CA ALA A 96 -5.88 14.91 19.01
C ALA A 96 -5.80 13.48 18.40
N GLY A 97 -4.85 13.22 17.50
CA GLY A 97 -4.67 11.93 16.83
C GLY A 97 -4.04 10.86 17.72
N SER A 98 -3.11 11.26 18.60
CA SER A 98 -2.43 10.35 19.54
C SER A 98 -3.36 9.85 20.66
N MET A 99 -4.22 10.73 21.20
CA MET A 99 -5.18 10.35 22.24
C MET A 99 -6.31 9.47 21.70
N MET A 100 -6.72 9.71 20.45
CA MET A 100 -7.86 9.01 19.87
C MET A 100 -7.48 7.68 19.23
N GLY A 101 -6.26 7.50 18.68
CA GLY A 101 -5.85 6.26 18.00
C GLY A 101 -6.07 5.00 18.84
N GLY A 102 -5.58 4.99 20.08
CA GLY A 102 -5.74 3.82 20.96
C GLY A 102 -7.17 3.52 21.37
N LEU A 103 -8.00 4.55 21.41
CA LEU A 103 -9.42 4.42 21.72
C LEU A 103 -10.20 3.76 20.57
N TRP A 104 -9.74 3.91 19.33
CA TRP A 104 -10.37 3.29 18.16
C TRP A 104 -10.04 1.81 18.02
N ASN A 105 -8.83 1.39 18.40
CA ASN A 105 -8.45 -0.02 18.35
C ASN A 105 -9.34 -0.88 19.26
N ASP A 106 -9.49 -0.47 20.52
CA ASP A 106 -10.24 -1.21 21.55
C ASP A 106 -11.76 -1.25 21.25
N LEU A 107 -12.31 -0.17 20.69
CA LEU A 107 -13.75 -0.08 20.43
C LEU A 107 -14.17 -0.73 19.09
N LEU A 108 -13.34 -0.60 18.05
CA LEU A 108 -13.70 -1.05 16.70
C LEU A 108 -13.15 -2.43 16.35
N GLY A 109 -12.14 -2.92 17.08
CA GLY A 109 -11.42 -4.18 16.80
C GLY A 109 -11.07 -4.32 15.31
N LEU A 110 -10.86 -3.18 14.66
CA LEU A 110 -10.33 -3.05 13.32
C LEU A 110 -8.82 -3.26 13.36
N GLY A 111 -8.15 -2.83 14.43
CA GLY A 111 -6.74 -3.16 14.63
C GLY A 111 -6.56 -4.65 14.89
N ASP A 112 -7.41 -5.33 15.67
CA ASP A 112 -7.33 -6.80 15.81
C ASP A 112 -7.36 -7.53 14.46
N TRP A 113 -8.31 -7.18 13.59
CA TRP A 113 -8.40 -7.77 12.24
C TRP A 113 -7.17 -7.44 11.39
N GLN A 114 -6.62 -6.25 11.53
CA GLN A 114 -5.44 -5.83 10.77
C GLN A 114 -4.14 -6.44 11.31
N TYR A 115 -4.01 -6.63 12.61
CA TYR A 115 -2.91 -7.36 13.23
C TYR A 115 -2.97 -8.84 12.86
N GLU A 116 -4.17 -9.43 12.86
CA GLU A 116 -4.41 -10.79 12.35
C GLU A 116 -4.00 -10.91 10.88
N LEU A 117 -4.37 -9.93 10.04
CA LEU A 117 -3.92 -9.85 8.65
C LEU A 117 -2.39 -9.72 8.56
N GLY A 118 -1.76 -8.92 9.42
CA GLY A 118 -0.31 -8.76 9.49
C GLY A 118 0.40 -10.08 9.80
N VAL A 119 -0.09 -10.87 10.76
CA VAL A 119 0.46 -12.18 11.09
C VAL A 119 0.32 -13.16 9.92
N GLN A 120 -0.81 -13.15 9.22
CA GLN A 120 -1.02 -14.00 8.04
C GLN A 120 -0.11 -13.58 6.87
N ILE A 121 0.14 -12.28 6.69
CA ILE A 121 1.13 -11.79 5.72
C ILE A 121 2.51 -12.34 6.06
N ILE A 122 2.91 -12.30 7.33
CA ILE A 122 4.20 -12.84 7.78
C ILE A 122 4.28 -14.34 7.47
N ASP A 123 3.25 -15.12 7.77
CA ASP A 123 3.24 -16.56 7.53
C ASP A 123 3.37 -16.91 6.03
N VAL A 124 2.63 -16.21 5.16
CA VAL A 124 2.76 -16.36 3.70
C VAL A 124 4.16 -15.96 3.23
N CYS A 125 4.70 -14.84 3.74
CA CYS A 125 6.03 -14.38 3.38
C CYS A 125 7.16 -15.30 3.86
N VAL A 126 6.99 -15.97 5.01
CA VAL A 126 7.98 -16.93 5.55
C VAL A 126 7.90 -18.24 4.78
N SER A 127 6.70 -18.77 4.53
CA SER A 127 6.51 -20.03 3.81
C SER A 127 6.98 -19.95 2.35
N THR A 128 6.77 -18.81 1.69
CA THR A 128 7.20 -18.61 0.29
C THR A 128 8.66 -18.17 0.15
N ARG A 129 9.35 -17.83 1.25
CA ARG A 129 10.70 -17.24 1.25
C ARG A 129 11.73 -18.08 0.51
N SER A 130 11.67 -19.40 0.65
CA SER A 130 12.62 -20.32 0.02
C SER A 130 12.44 -20.39 -1.50
N SER A 131 11.23 -20.12 -1.99
CA SER A 131 10.88 -20.20 -3.41
C SER A 131 11.00 -18.87 -4.14
N ASN A 132 10.71 -17.74 -3.48
CA ASN A 132 10.68 -16.42 -4.12
C ASN A 132 11.77 -15.45 -3.64
N GLY A 133 12.66 -15.89 -2.74
CA GLY A 133 13.75 -15.06 -2.23
C GLY A 133 13.31 -13.91 -1.30
N GLY A 134 12.06 -13.89 -0.86
CA GLY A 134 11.51 -12.85 0.03
C GLY A 134 10.83 -11.68 -0.68
N ILE A 135 10.47 -11.84 -1.95
CA ILE A 135 9.68 -10.86 -2.72
C ILE A 135 8.47 -11.57 -3.33
N ILE A 136 7.29 -11.01 -3.13
CA ILE A 136 6.03 -11.55 -3.64
C ILE A 136 5.20 -10.43 -4.29
N ALA A 137 4.52 -10.74 -5.41
CA ALA A 137 3.59 -9.81 -6.03
C ALA A 137 2.37 -9.56 -5.13
N MET A 138 1.89 -8.31 -5.07
CA MET A 138 0.74 -7.94 -4.23
C MET A 138 -0.49 -8.79 -4.55
N ASP A 139 -0.77 -9.00 -5.84
CA ASP A 139 -1.89 -9.82 -6.27
C ASP A 139 -1.76 -11.28 -5.81
N ASP A 140 -0.54 -11.82 -5.84
CA ASP A 140 -0.28 -13.20 -5.41
C ASP A 140 -0.38 -13.34 -3.89
N LEU A 141 0.09 -12.34 -3.15
CA LEU A 141 -0.08 -12.26 -1.71
C LEU A 141 -1.58 -12.21 -1.33
N ILE A 142 -2.37 -11.36 -1.99
CA ILE A 142 -3.83 -11.26 -1.75
C ILE A 142 -4.52 -12.58 -2.08
N ARG A 143 -4.15 -13.25 -3.19
CA ARG A 143 -4.66 -14.58 -3.55
C ARG A 143 -4.38 -15.59 -2.44
N ARG A 144 -3.13 -15.71 -1.99
CA ARG A 144 -2.72 -16.65 -0.94
C ARG A 144 -3.40 -16.35 0.40
N LEU A 145 -3.53 -15.09 0.78
CA LEU A 145 -4.25 -14.68 2.00
C LEU A 145 -5.75 -15.00 1.91
N THR A 146 -6.36 -14.75 0.76
CA THR A 146 -7.77 -15.08 0.53
C THR A 146 -8.00 -16.59 0.60
N LYS A 147 -7.09 -17.39 0.01
CA LYS A 147 -7.10 -18.85 0.11
C LYS A 147 -6.96 -19.32 1.56
N LEU A 148 -6.03 -18.74 2.31
CA LEU A 148 -5.79 -19.09 3.72
C LEU A 148 -7.04 -18.85 4.59
N ARG A 149 -7.78 -17.75 4.35
CA ARG A 149 -8.98 -17.43 5.14
C ARG A 149 -10.26 -18.13 4.69
N THR A 150 -10.43 -18.35 3.39
CA THR A 150 -11.69 -18.88 2.84
C THR A 150 -11.63 -20.37 2.53
N GLY A 151 -10.42 -20.93 2.37
CA GLY A 151 -10.21 -22.26 1.81
C GLY A 151 -10.57 -22.36 0.32
N VAL A 152 -10.88 -21.26 -0.35
CA VAL A 152 -11.31 -21.22 -1.76
C VAL A 152 -10.27 -20.48 -2.60
N ASP A 153 -9.84 -21.11 -3.69
CA ASP A 153 -9.03 -20.46 -4.72
C ASP A 153 -9.90 -19.46 -5.49
N ARG A 154 -9.91 -18.19 -5.03
CA ARG A 154 -10.50 -17.08 -5.78
C ARG A 154 -9.44 -16.48 -6.69
N ILE A 155 -9.56 -16.74 -7.99
CA ILE A 155 -8.81 -16.01 -9.02
C ILE A 155 -9.32 -14.56 -9.01
N PRO A 156 -8.47 -13.53 -8.84
CA PRO A 156 -8.91 -12.15 -8.80
C PRO A 156 -9.59 -11.79 -10.13
N SER A 157 -10.71 -11.09 -10.01
CA SER A 157 -11.72 -10.88 -11.04
C SER A 157 -11.25 -10.11 -12.29
N ALA A 158 -9.97 -9.75 -12.41
CA ALA A 158 -9.39 -9.13 -13.59
C ALA A 158 -9.22 -10.11 -14.77
N ALA A 159 -9.26 -11.43 -14.53
CA ALA A 159 -9.08 -12.45 -15.57
C ALA A 159 -10.37 -13.12 -16.09
N VAL A 160 -11.54 -12.86 -15.48
CA VAL A 160 -12.82 -13.44 -15.93
C VAL A 160 -13.72 -12.35 -16.47
N SER A 161 -13.54 -12.07 -17.76
CA SER A 161 -14.52 -11.38 -18.59
C SER A 161 -14.50 -11.99 -19.99
N SER A 162 -14.91 -13.25 -20.12
CA SER A 162 -15.57 -13.78 -21.33
C SER A 162 -15.97 -15.24 -21.17
N SER A 163 -17.23 -15.47 -20.82
CA SER A 163 -18.04 -16.56 -21.40
C SER A 163 -19.46 -16.51 -20.83
N THR A 164 -20.24 -15.59 -21.37
CA THR A 164 -21.70 -15.71 -21.30
C THR A 164 -22.12 -16.76 -22.33
N ASN A 165 -22.52 -17.96 -21.90
CA ASN A 165 -23.87 -18.44 -22.21
C ASN A 165 -24.36 -19.53 -21.25
N ARG A 166 -25.65 -19.43 -20.91
CA ARG A 166 -26.42 -20.17 -19.91
C ARG A 166 -26.47 -21.67 -20.16
N GLN A 167 -26.41 -22.47 -19.09
CA GLN A 167 -27.55 -23.32 -18.77
C GLN A 167 -27.69 -23.60 -17.27
N GLN A 168 -28.79 -23.07 -16.77
CA GLN A 168 -29.44 -23.28 -15.50
C GLN A 168 -29.58 -24.79 -15.19
N THR A 169 -28.79 -25.31 -14.24
CA THR A 169 -29.22 -26.51 -13.49
C THR A 169 -29.10 -26.24 -12.00
N LYS A 170 -30.28 -26.17 -11.41
CA LYS A 170 -30.59 -26.00 -10.01
C LYS A 170 -30.11 -27.27 -9.28
N ARG A 171 -28.96 -27.22 -8.61
CA ARG A 171 -28.61 -28.17 -7.55
C ARG A 171 -28.29 -27.42 -6.27
N SER A 172 -29.29 -27.41 -5.41
CA SER A 172 -29.19 -27.19 -3.98
C SER A 172 -28.09 -28.06 -3.37
N GLY A 173 -27.07 -27.42 -2.82
CA GLY A 173 -26.08 -28.01 -1.93
C GLY A 173 -25.70 -26.96 -0.91
N GLY A 174 -26.35 -27.01 0.26
CA GLY A 174 -26.09 -26.10 1.36
C GLY A 174 -24.70 -26.32 1.95
N GLY A 175 -24.05 -25.22 2.29
CA GLY A 175 -22.82 -25.17 3.06
C GLY A 175 -22.59 -23.73 3.48
N GLY A 176 -22.96 -23.39 4.71
CA GLY A 176 -22.86 -22.04 5.27
C GLY A 176 -21.40 -21.60 5.35
N GLY A 177 -20.91 -20.95 4.30
CA GLY A 177 -19.66 -20.19 4.34
C GLY A 177 -19.98 -18.79 4.82
N GLY A 178 -19.61 -18.45 6.06
CA GLY A 178 -19.56 -17.06 6.48
C GLY A 178 -18.77 -16.27 5.44
N GLN A 179 -19.38 -15.23 4.86
CA GLN A 179 -18.72 -14.36 3.89
C GLN A 179 -17.49 -13.73 4.57
N VAL A 180 -16.32 -14.31 4.32
CA VAL A 180 -15.05 -13.78 4.78
C VAL A 180 -14.82 -12.46 4.05
N ALA A 181 -14.50 -11.44 4.83
CA ALA A 181 -14.10 -10.11 4.39
C ALA A 181 -13.14 -10.17 3.19
N ASP A 182 -13.51 -9.55 2.07
CA ASP A 182 -12.60 -9.38 0.94
C ASP A 182 -11.41 -8.49 1.36
N ILE A 183 -10.21 -8.93 1.02
CA ILE A 183 -8.93 -8.29 1.34
C ILE A 183 -8.52 -7.44 0.14
N THR A 184 -8.22 -6.15 0.34
CA THR A 184 -7.72 -5.27 -0.72
C THR A 184 -6.23 -4.99 -0.60
N GLU A 185 -5.63 -4.41 -1.64
CA GLU A 185 -4.25 -3.96 -1.63
C GLU A 185 -3.97 -2.94 -0.51
N GLU A 186 -4.93 -2.04 -0.25
CA GLU A 186 -4.82 -1.04 0.80
C GLU A 186 -4.79 -1.68 2.19
N ASP A 187 -5.54 -2.76 2.41
CA ASP A 187 -5.51 -3.50 3.68
C ASP A 187 -4.14 -4.13 3.90
N VAL A 188 -3.57 -4.76 2.87
CA VAL A 188 -2.24 -5.38 2.92
C VAL A 188 -1.15 -4.33 3.14
N ALA A 189 -1.18 -3.24 2.36
CA ALA A 189 -0.20 -2.16 2.49
C ALA A 189 -0.22 -1.55 3.90
N ARG A 190 -1.41 -1.46 4.51
CA ARG A 190 -1.55 -0.92 5.85
C ARG A 190 -1.17 -1.90 6.94
N ALA A 191 -1.49 -3.18 6.78
CA ALA A 191 -0.99 -4.22 7.67
C ALA A 191 0.54 -4.22 7.68
N ILE A 192 1.19 -4.12 6.52
CA ILE A 192 2.65 -4.00 6.42
C ILE A 192 3.16 -2.75 7.16
N LYS A 193 2.51 -1.59 7.01
CA LYS A 193 2.87 -0.38 7.76
C LYS A 193 2.78 -0.59 9.28
N SER A 194 1.81 -1.36 9.75
CA SER A 194 1.69 -1.70 11.18
C SER A 194 2.77 -2.67 11.68
N LEU A 195 3.44 -3.40 10.79
CA LEU A 195 4.58 -4.27 11.12
C LEU A 195 5.91 -3.49 11.21
N ALA A 196 5.96 -2.25 10.74
CA ALA A 196 7.20 -1.44 10.73
C ALA A 196 7.91 -1.33 12.10
N PRO A 197 7.20 -1.17 13.25
CA PRO A 197 7.85 -1.10 14.56
C PRO A 197 8.61 -2.37 14.97
N LEU A 198 8.30 -3.52 14.37
CA LEU A 198 8.97 -4.79 14.66
C LEU A 198 10.36 -4.87 14.01
N GLY A 199 10.71 -3.94 13.12
CA GLY A 199 12.02 -3.91 12.45
C GLY A 199 12.25 -5.09 11.50
N CYS A 200 11.21 -5.82 11.12
CA CYS A 200 11.31 -7.04 10.30
C CYS A 200 11.52 -6.79 8.80
N GLY A 201 11.68 -5.53 8.36
CA GLY A 201 12.05 -5.18 6.98
C GLY A 201 10.96 -5.41 5.93
N TYR A 202 9.69 -5.51 6.36
CA TYR A 202 8.56 -5.62 5.45
C TYR A 202 8.28 -4.28 4.79
N GLU A 203 8.21 -4.26 3.46
CA GLU A 203 8.00 -3.03 2.68
C GLU A 203 7.19 -3.29 1.43
N VAL A 204 6.32 -2.34 1.08
CA VAL A 204 5.62 -2.32 -0.20
C VAL A 204 6.46 -1.54 -1.20
N ILE A 205 6.94 -2.23 -2.23
CA ILE A 205 7.69 -1.66 -3.34
C ILE A 205 6.71 -1.40 -4.47
N SER A 206 6.55 -0.13 -4.86
CA SER A 206 5.78 0.22 -6.05
C SER A 206 6.72 0.31 -7.24
N MET A 207 6.47 -0.48 -8.27
CA MET A 207 7.15 -0.30 -9.55
C MET A 207 6.65 1.01 -10.21
N ALA A 208 7.37 1.51 -11.22
CA ALA A 208 7.14 2.79 -11.92
C ALA A 208 5.67 3.27 -11.95
N ALA A 209 5.42 4.57 -11.85
CA ALA A 209 4.08 5.17 -11.65
C ALA A 209 2.91 4.41 -12.34
N GLY A 210 2.12 3.68 -11.54
CA GLY A 210 0.97 2.87 -11.99
C GLY A 210 1.26 1.39 -12.26
N GLY A 211 2.48 0.92 -12.01
CA GLY A 211 2.89 -0.47 -12.16
C GLY A 211 2.46 -1.37 -10.99
N PRO A 212 2.63 -2.69 -11.16
CA PRO A 212 2.27 -3.67 -10.14
C PRO A 212 3.08 -3.48 -8.86
N LYS A 213 2.46 -3.70 -7.70
CA LYS A 213 3.08 -3.57 -6.38
C LYS A 213 3.70 -4.92 -5.96
N LEU A 214 4.84 -4.85 -5.29
CA LEU A 214 5.55 -5.98 -4.70
C LEU A 214 5.62 -5.80 -3.18
N VAL A 215 5.63 -6.91 -2.45
CA VAL A 215 5.89 -6.93 -1.01
C VAL A 215 7.23 -7.62 -0.78
N ARG A 216 8.13 -6.92 -0.11
CA ARG A 216 9.43 -7.41 0.33
C ARG A 216 9.34 -7.81 1.79
N SER A 217 9.79 -9.01 2.16
CA SER A 217 9.82 -9.51 3.54
C SER A 217 11.23 -9.60 4.14
N VAL A 218 12.26 -9.46 3.30
CA VAL A 218 13.67 -9.50 3.73
C VAL A 218 14.34 -8.20 3.29
N PRO A 219 14.96 -7.45 4.22
CA PRO A 219 15.77 -6.29 3.84
C PRO A 219 16.96 -6.78 3.02
N ARG A 220 16.88 -6.58 1.71
CA ARG A 220 17.93 -6.81 0.72
C ARG A 220 18.09 -5.54 -0.10
N GLU A 221 19.31 -5.22 -0.49
CA GLU A 221 19.56 -4.15 -1.44
C GLU A 221 18.89 -4.52 -2.77
N LEU A 222 17.92 -3.71 -3.21
CA LEU A 222 17.30 -3.86 -4.51
C LEU A 222 17.86 -2.73 -5.38
N ASP A 223 18.82 -3.07 -6.25
CA ASP A 223 19.39 -2.10 -7.17
C ASP A 223 18.33 -1.66 -8.20
N THR A 224 18.47 -0.45 -8.70
CA THR A 224 17.65 0.13 -9.76
C THR A 224 17.49 -0.82 -10.95
N ASP A 225 18.56 -1.52 -11.34
CA ASP A 225 18.52 -2.47 -12.45
C ASP A 225 17.71 -3.72 -12.14
N THR A 226 17.89 -4.29 -10.94
CA THR A 226 17.08 -5.43 -10.49
C THR A 226 15.59 -5.08 -10.47
N MET A 227 15.26 -3.87 -10.01
CA MET A 227 13.90 -3.34 -10.01
C MET A 227 13.38 -3.20 -11.45
N THR A 228 14.16 -2.67 -12.39
CA THR A 228 13.69 -2.59 -13.79
C THR A 228 13.40 -3.96 -14.41
N VAL A 229 14.25 -4.96 -14.20
CA VAL A 229 14.03 -6.33 -14.71
C VAL A 229 12.77 -6.94 -14.10
N LEU A 230 12.59 -6.82 -12.78
CA LEU A 230 11.37 -7.28 -12.12
C LEU A 230 10.12 -6.55 -12.62
N SER A 231 10.19 -5.22 -12.85
CA SER A 231 9.03 -4.47 -13.36
C SER A 231 8.63 -4.94 -14.74
N LEU A 232 9.61 -5.22 -15.60
CA LEU A 232 9.38 -5.71 -16.95
C LEU A 232 8.67 -7.06 -16.95
N LEU A 233 9.22 -8.02 -16.20
CA LEU A 233 8.64 -9.36 -16.07
C LEU A 233 7.25 -9.34 -15.44
N LEU A 234 7.06 -8.56 -14.36
CA LEU A 234 5.78 -8.49 -13.66
C LEU A 234 4.70 -7.79 -14.48
N ALA A 235 5.03 -6.65 -15.12
CA ALA A 235 4.09 -5.96 -16.00
C ALA A 235 3.69 -6.83 -17.19
N ALA A 236 4.65 -7.55 -17.78
CA ALA A 236 4.39 -8.49 -18.86
C ALA A 236 3.57 -9.69 -18.41
N GLN A 237 3.66 -10.15 -17.16
CA GLN A 237 2.82 -11.23 -16.62
C GLN A 237 1.37 -10.76 -16.39
N THR A 238 1.18 -9.54 -15.85
CA THR A 238 -0.15 -8.99 -15.54
C THR A 238 -0.88 -8.45 -16.77
N ALA A 239 -0.16 -8.10 -17.84
CA ALA A 239 -0.76 -7.56 -19.05
C ALA A 239 -1.64 -8.59 -19.77
N SER A 240 -2.86 -8.19 -20.16
CA SER A 240 -3.77 -9.01 -20.95
C SER A 240 -3.32 -9.07 -22.42
N PRO A 241 -3.38 -10.25 -23.09
CA PRO A 241 -2.84 -10.43 -24.44
C PRO A 241 -3.51 -9.57 -25.53
N THR A 242 -4.65 -8.93 -25.26
CA THR A 242 -5.47 -8.26 -26.29
C THR A 242 -5.36 -6.74 -26.35
N THR A 243 -4.73 -6.05 -25.38
CA THR A 243 -4.96 -4.58 -25.24
C THR A 243 -3.77 -3.72 -24.83
N THR A 244 -2.59 -4.29 -24.54
CA THR A 244 -1.41 -3.50 -24.17
C THR A 244 -0.24 -3.89 -25.06
N THR A 245 0.37 -2.92 -25.75
CA THR A 245 1.63 -3.11 -26.46
C THR A 245 2.66 -3.60 -25.45
N MET A 246 2.93 -4.90 -25.45
CA MET A 246 3.91 -5.51 -24.55
C MET A 246 5.29 -4.92 -24.83
N ASP A 247 6.06 -4.73 -23.77
CA ASP A 247 7.45 -4.29 -23.94
C ASP A 247 8.20 -5.35 -24.75
N PRO A 248 8.81 -4.99 -25.89
CA PRO A 248 9.46 -5.93 -26.80
C PRO A 248 10.66 -6.64 -26.16
N ARG A 249 11.14 -6.17 -25.00
CA ARG A 249 12.18 -6.83 -24.21
C ARG A 249 11.70 -8.09 -23.49
N VAL A 250 10.39 -8.26 -23.32
CA VAL A 250 9.81 -9.39 -22.59
C VAL A 250 9.01 -10.26 -23.55
N GLN A 251 9.23 -11.56 -23.44
CA GLN A 251 8.54 -12.57 -24.23
C GLN A 251 7.74 -13.48 -23.31
N ARG A 252 6.80 -14.25 -23.86
CA ARG A 252 6.08 -15.29 -23.12
C ARG A 252 6.39 -16.64 -23.72
N ASP A 253 6.54 -17.65 -22.87
CA ASP A 253 6.71 -19.02 -23.31
C ASP A 253 5.36 -19.64 -23.75
N GLY A 254 5.38 -20.91 -24.18
CA GLY A 254 4.16 -21.64 -24.54
C GLY A 254 3.20 -21.85 -23.37
N GLY A 255 3.66 -21.70 -22.13
CA GLY A 255 2.85 -21.74 -20.91
C GLY A 255 2.30 -20.38 -20.47
N GLY A 256 2.65 -19.30 -21.16
CA GLY A 256 2.22 -17.93 -20.85
C GLY A 256 3.03 -17.24 -19.76
N LEU A 257 4.16 -17.81 -19.33
CA LEU A 257 5.08 -17.19 -18.36
C LEU A 257 5.97 -16.17 -19.06
N ALA A 258 6.04 -14.97 -18.48
CA ALA A 258 6.92 -13.91 -18.96
C ALA A 258 8.38 -14.23 -18.66
N TYR A 259 9.25 -14.08 -19.68
CA TYR A 259 10.69 -14.24 -19.56
C TYR A 259 11.45 -13.15 -20.31
N VAL A 260 12.69 -12.94 -19.88
CA VAL A 260 13.65 -12.02 -20.48
C VAL A 260 14.90 -12.80 -20.90
N THR A 261 15.60 -12.33 -21.93
CA THR A 261 16.89 -12.89 -22.36
C THR A 261 17.97 -11.82 -22.28
N ARG A 262 19.24 -12.22 -22.20
CA ARG A 262 20.37 -11.28 -22.21
C ARG A 262 20.37 -10.40 -23.47
N ASP A 263 19.97 -10.99 -24.59
CA ASP A 263 19.91 -10.31 -25.88
C ASP A 263 18.73 -9.33 -25.94
N SER A 264 17.58 -9.65 -25.33
CA SER A 264 16.42 -8.75 -25.34
C SER A 264 16.68 -7.48 -24.52
N LEU A 265 17.41 -7.58 -23.40
CA LEU A 265 17.81 -6.41 -22.62
C LEU A 265 18.82 -5.53 -23.35
N SER A 266 19.81 -6.14 -24.02
CA SER A 266 20.93 -5.41 -24.65
C SER A 266 20.59 -4.85 -26.05
N SER A 267 19.70 -5.50 -26.79
CA SER A 267 19.36 -5.14 -28.19
C SER A 267 18.48 -3.89 -28.32
N TRP A 268 17.78 -3.46 -27.26
CA TRP A 268 16.87 -2.31 -27.29
C TRP A 268 17.60 -0.94 -27.28
N ASN A 269 18.72 -0.83 -27.97
CA ASN A 269 19.64 0.32 -27.92
C ASN A 269 19.78 1.03 -29.28
N GLN A 270 19.16 0.56 -30.36
CA GLN A 270 19.47 1.10 -31.70
C GLN A 270 18.50 2.14 -32.27
N GLY A 271 17.54 2.68 -31.51
CA GLY A 271 16.54 3.57 -32.11
C GLY A 271 15.91 4.70 -31.29
N GLN A 272 15.65 4.54 -29.99
CA GLN A 272 14.90 5.56 -29.25
C GLN A 272 15.35 5.69 -27.79
N SER A 273 15.58 6.95 -27.38
CA SER A 273 15.84 7.45 -26.02
C SER A 273 17.30 7.47 -25.54
N LYS A 274 17.82 8.69 -25.36
CA LYS A 274 19.15 9.08 -24.81
C LYS A 274 19.38 8.73 -23.32
N GLY A 275 18.61 7.81 -22.73
CA GLY A 275 18.45 7.73 -21.27
C GLY A 275 18.88 6.46 -20.54
N SER A 276 18.74 5.25 -21.08
CA SER A 276 19.16 4.04 -20.34
C SER A 276 19.32 2.88 -21.30
N SER A 277 20.56 2.68 -21.68
CA SER A 277 20.93 1.73 -22.70
C SER A 277 21.74 0.65 -22.01
N TRP A 278 21.22 -0.58 -22.05
CA TRP A 278 21.79 -1.69 -21.29
C TRP A 278 23.02 -2.21 -22.04
N SER A 279 24.20 -2.10 -21.42
CA SER A 279 25.37 -2.79 -21.94
C SER A 279 25.21 -4.30 -21.74
N ALA A 280 25.82 -5.10 -22.62
CA ALA A 280 25.78 -6.55 -22.52
C ALA A 280 26.32 -7.04 -21.16
N ASP A 281 27.39 -6.41 -20.67
CA ASP A 281 27.99 -6.74 -19.37
C ASP A 281 27.08 -6.36 -18.19
N ARG A 282 26.37 -5.24 -18.27
CA ARG A 282 25.37 -4.83 -17.26
C ARG A 282 24.20 -5.80 -17.22
N ALA A 283 23.65 -6.13 -18.39
CA ALA A 283 22.55 -7.10 -18.52
C ALA A 283 22.94 -8.46 -17.95
N ARG A 284 24.16 -8.93 -18.28
CA ARG A 284 24.69 -10.18 -17.74
C ARG A 284 24.88 -10.12 -16.24
N SER A 285 25.53 -9.07 -15.72
CA SER A 285 25.83 -8.94 -14.29
C SER A 285 24.56 -8.90 -13.45
N VAL A 286 23.53 -8.17 -13.90
CA VAL A 286 22.25 -8.07 -13.21
C VAL A 286 21.53 -9.42 -13.22
N LEU A 287 21.42 -10.08 -14.38
CA LEU A 287 20.73 -11.38 -14.47
C LEU A 287 21.46 -12.48 -13.69
N ASP A 288 22.79 -12.54 -13.76
CA ASP A 288 23.59 -13.51 -13.02
C ASP A 288 23.50 -13.24 -11.50
N ASN A 289 23.51 -11.97 -11.06
CA ASN A 289 23.32 -11.60 -9.66
C ASN A 289 21.91 -11.98 -9.14
N MET A 290 20.88 -11.64 -9.91
CA MET A 290 19.49 -11.96 -9.57
C MET A 290 19.21 -13.46 -9.54
N CYS A 291 19.87 -14.24 -10.39
CA CYS A 291 19.73 -15.70 -10.44
C CYS A 291 20.53 -16.39 -9.33
N LEU A 292 21.84 -16.08 -9.21
CA LEU A 292 22.77 -16.87 -8.39
C LEU A 292 22.90 -16.37 -6.96
N ARG A 293 22.89 -15.05 -6.74
CA ARG A 293 23.08 -14.47 -5.40
C ARG A 293 21.77 -14.21 -4.70
N GLU A 294 20.81 -13.63 -5.43
CA GLU A 294 19.55 -13.17 -4.84
C GLU A 294 18.45 -14.23 -4.91
N GLY A 295 18.51 -15.16 -5.87
CA GLY A 295 17.51 -16.21 -6.03
C GLY A 295 16.13 -15.65 -6.38
N MET A 296 16.08 -14.57 -7.17
CA MET A 296 14.85 -13.91 -7.62
C MET A 296 14.41 -14.37 -9.01
N LEU A 297 15.33 -14.93 -9.79
CA LEU A 297 15.08 -15.45 -11.13
C LEU A 297 15.36 -16.94 -11.21
N TRP A 298 14.58 -17.65 -12.02
CA TRP A 298 14.93 -18.96 -12.54
C TRP A 298 15.48 -18.83 -13.95
N ILE A 299 16.47 -19.67 -14.26
CA ILE A 299 17.07 -19.76 -15.58
C ILE A 299 16.69 -21.09 -16.24
N ASP A 300 16.22 -21.01 -17.47
CA ASP A 300 16.09 -22.15 -18.38
C ASP A 300 17.28 -22.14 -19.34
N GLU A 301 18.25 -23.00 -19.07
CA GLU A 301 19.45 -23.18 -19.90
C GLU A 301 19.21 -24.13 -21.08
N ALA A 302 18.10 -24.88 -21.10
CA ALA A 302 17.77 -25.76 -22.22
C ALA A 302 17.30 -24.97 -23.45
N ALA A 303 16.84 -23.73 -23.24
CA ALA A 303 16.52 -22.79 -24.30
C ALA A 303 17.76 -22.01 -24.78
N SER A 304 17.84 -21.77 -26.10
CA SER A 304 18.85 -20.91 -26.72
C SER A 304 18.18 -19.73 -27.43
N PRO A 305 18.39 -18.48 -27.00
CA PRO A 305 19.20 -18.06 -25.84
C PRO A 305 18.55 -18.40 -24.48
N PRO A 306 19.34 -18.49 -23.38
CA PRO A 306 18.83 -18.81 -22.04
C PRO A 306 17.74 -17.83 -21.58
N ARG A 307 16.69 -18.36 -20.97
CA ARG A 307 15.50 -17.60 -20.57
C ARG A 307 15.48 -17.40 -19.06
N TYR A 308 15.19 -16.17 -18.63
CA TYR A 308 15.13 -15.79 -17.22
C TYR A 308 13.70 -15.46 -16.84
N PHE A 309 13.17 -16.16 -15.84
CA PHE A 309 11.80 -16.05 -15.34
C PHE A 309 11.80 -15.45 -13.95
N SER A 310 10.80 -14.62 -13.62
CA SER A 310 10.64 -14.09 -12.26
C SER A 310 9.93 -15.10 -11.36
N LEU A 311 10.51 -15.33 -10.17
CA LEU A 311 9.87 -16.15 -9.15
C LEU A 311 8.68 -15.45 -8.47
N ALA A 312 8.64 -14.11 -8.52
CA ALA A 312 7.51 -13.36 -8.01
C ALA A 312 6.24 -13.51 -8.87
N THR A 313 6.38 -14.02 -10.10
CA THR A 313 5.28 -14.25 -11.05
C THR A 313 4.88 -15.71 -11.21
N LEU A 314 5.64 -16.64 -10.65
CA LEU A 314 5.37 -18.07 -10.77
C LEU A 314 4.22 -18.46 -9.82
N GLU A 315 3.12 -18.95 -10.40
CA GLU A 315 2.05 -19.60 -9.66
C GLU A 315 2.60 -20.93 -9.11
N THR A 316 2.57 -21.11 -7.79
CA THR A 316 2.92 -22.38 -7.11
C THR A 316 1.74 -22.96 -6.37
#